data_AF-A0A836WY47-F1
#
_entry.id   AF-A0A836WY47-F1
#
_cell.length_a   1.000
_cell.length_b   1.000
_cell.length_c   1.000
_cell.angle_alpha   90.00
_cell.angle_beta   90.00
_cell.angle_gamma   90.00
#
_symmetry.space_group_name_H-M   'P 1'
#
loop_
_entity.id
_entity.type
_entity.pdbx_description
1 polymer ?
#
loop_
_entity_poly.entity_id
_entity_poly.type
_entity_poly.pdbx_seq_one_letter_code
_entity_poly.pdbx_strand_id
1 'polypeptide(L)'
;HFSLMGVRDLSIIETPPVDRLAVKTFIRKFDEKVIREAIMREVDRGGQVFFVHNKIHSIHSIAAMIRRVVPGVKIDIAHGQLPEHQLERVMKKFMDKEVDLLLCTSIIESGLDIPSANTIIINRADQFGLAQLYQLRGRVGRYKHQAYAYLLIPGTGGLKDEARKRLSAIEEMSELGAGFQLSARDMEIRGVGNMLGHNQSGHIASVGFDLYCKLVEDMVKDIRGKKSDPRIETELDLMVKGFIPKDYVPDLNQRLDFYRRIQVASEYEEGLAVASELEDRYGPHPEAVEKLLALLKIRMLCQKIHISKIELKHNDVYLHLLPSTAINPEILTSLFDERLSMQSEYKIKIRLDRKGWKTDLKLVANYLQRLANSLLPVEIDNE
;
A
#
# COMPACT_ATOMS: atom_id res chain seq x y z
N HIS A 1 18.30 0.23 -0.09
CA HIS A 1 18.20 -0.29 -1.47
C HIS A 1 18.76 -1.72 -1.60
N PHE A 2 19.96 -2.05 -1.09
CA PHE A 2 20.51 -3.43 -1.17
C PHE A 2 19.95 -4.46 -0.17
N SER A 3 19.23 -4.05 0.88
CA SER A 3 18.64 -4.97 1.87
C SER A 3 17.31 -5.61 1.43
N LEU A 4 16.73 -5.14 0.31
CA LEU A 4 15.47 -5.64 -0.27
C LEU A 4 15.69 -6.81 -1.24
N MET A 5 16.94 -7.19 -1.54
CA MET A 5 17.34 -8.22 -2.50
C MET A 5 17.67 -9.60 -1.87
N GLY A 6 17.24 -9.87 -0.63
CA GLY A 6 17.23 -11.24 -0.13
C GLY A 6 18.58 -11.89 0.24
N VAL A 7 19.65 -11.13 0.49
CA VAL A 7 20.90 -11.70 1.06
C VAL A 7 20.88 -11.73 2.60
N ARG A 8 19.79 -11.27 3.24
CA ARG A 8 19.58 -11.46 4.68
C ARG A 8 18.11 -11.75 4.97
N ASP A 9 17.88 -12.80 5.73
CA ASP A 9 16.57 -13.20 6.25
C ASP A 9 15.88 -12.03 6.94
N LEU A 10 14.79 -11.55 6.35
CA LEU A 10 13.86 -10.62 6.98
C LEU A 10 12.77 -11.46 7.66
N SER A 11 12.89 -11.68 8.98
CA SER A 11 11.74 -12.11 9.77
C SER A 11 10.84 -10.89 9.97
N ILE A 12 9.68 -10.89 9.31
CA ILE A 12 8.65 -9.88 9.55
C ILE A 12 7.94 -10.30 10.83
N ILE A 13 8.30 -9.67 11.95
CA ILE A 13 7.54 -9.78 13.19
C ILE A 13 6.35 -8.81 13.05
N GLU A 14 5.28 -9.29 12.41
CA GLU A 14 4.03 -8.53 12.24
C GLU A 14 3.26 -8.37 13.55
N THR A 15 3.45 -9.30 14.49
CA THR A 15 2.78 -9.27 15.78
C THR A 15 3.49 -8.29 16.70
N PRO A 16 2.90 -7.13 17.02
CA PRO A 16 3.43 -6.31 18.09
C PRO A 16 3.45 -7.13 19.39
N PRO A 17 4.41 -6.91 20.29
CA PRO A 17 4.36 -7.51 21.62
C PRO A 17 2.99 -7.23 22.25
N VAL A 18 2.40 -8.24 22.88
CA VAL A 18 1.00 -8.27 23.39
C VAL A 18 0.64 -7.05 24.27
N ASP A 19 1.64 -6.35 24.82
CA ASP A 19 1.50 -5.22 25.72
C ASP A 19 1.73 -3.82 25.08
N ARG A 20 1.87 -3.69 23.75
CA ARG A 20 2.21 -2.40 23.11
C ARG A 20 0.97 -1.55 22.78
N LEU A 21 0.76 -0.49 23.56
CA LEU A 21 -0.28 0.52 23.29
C LEU A 21 0.10 1.45 22.13
N ALA A 22 -0.88 1.83 21.31
CA ALA A 22 -0.70 2.81 20.24
C ALA A 22 -0.29 4.19 20.78
N VAL A 23 0.59 4.91 20.06
CA VAL A 23 1.01 6.26 20.44
C VAL A 23 -0.07 7.27 20.05
N LYS A 24 -0.65 7.99 21.02
CA LYS A 24 -1.63 9.05 20.75
C LYS A 24 -0.93 10.27 20.19
N THR A 25 -1.28 10.65 18.97
CA THR A 25 -0.65 11.76 18.25
C THR A 25 -1.58 12.98 18.26
N PHE A 26 -1.03 14.16 18.52
CA PHE A 26 -1.77 15.43 18.54
C PHE A 26 -1.05 16.49 17.71
N ILE A 27 -1.75 17.07 16.74
CA ILE A 27 -1.25 18.27 16.04
C ILE A 27 -1.69 19.52 16.83
N ARG A 28 -0.75 20.35 17.27
CA ARG A 28 -1.04 21.58 18.03
C ARG A 28 -0.21 22.75 17.54
N LYS A 29 -0.73 23.96 17.72
CA LYS A 29 0.07 25.17 17.52
C LYS A 29 1.17 25.22 18.60
N PHE A 30 2.32 25.79 18.25
CA PHE A 30 3.35 26.09 19.23
C PHE A 30 2.77 27.04 20.29
N ASP A 31 2.58 26.53 21.50
CA ASP A 31 2.00 27.24 22.64
C ASP A 31 2.72 26.76 23.92
N GLU A 32 3.24 27.72 24.69
CA GLU A 32 3.97 27.44 25.93
C GLU A 32 3.11 26.68 26.96
N LYS A 33 1.79 26.92 27.00
CA LYS A 33 0.88 26.21 27.89
C LYS A 33 0.75 24.74 27.52
N VAL A 34 0.59 24.44 26.22
CA VAL A 34 0.51 23.06 25.71
C VAL A 34 1.81 22.31 25.98
N ILE A 35 2.95 22.97 25.76
CA ILE A 35 4.27 22.40 26.06
C ILE A 35 4.41 22.11 27.55
N ARG A 36 4.01 23.06 28.41
CA ARG A 36 4.03 22.89 29.87
C ARG A 36 3.22 21.68 30.31
N GLU A 37 1.96 21.60 29.87
CA GLU A 37 1.06 20.51 30.25
C GLU A 37 1.57 19.15 29.77
N ALA A 38 2.11 19.08 28.55
CA ALA A 38 2.67 17.84 28.01
C ALA A 38 3.90 17.37 28.80
N ILE A 39 4.80 18.29 29.17
CA ILE A 39 5.99 17.97 29.96
C ILE A 39 5.59 17.56 31.38
N MET A 40 4.80 18.38 32.08
CA MET A 40 4.41 18.11 33.46
C MET A 40 3.65 16.78 33.58
N ARG A 41 2.73 16.48 32.66
CA ARG A 41 2.01 15.20 32.63
C ARG A 41 2.95 13.99 32.61
N GLU A 42 4.08 14.08 31.90
CA GLU A 42 5.07 13.01 31.83
C GLU A 42 5.94 12.94 33.07
N VAL A 43 6.41 14.08 33.55
CA VAL A 43 7.30 14.17 34.72
C VAL A 43 6.55 13.77 35.99
N ASP A 44 5.30 14.18 36.15
CA ASP A 44 4.44 13.84 37.31
C ASP A 44 4.20 12.32 37.43
N ARG A 45 4.26 11.58 36.32
CA ARG A 45 4.17 10.10 36.31
C ARG A 45 5.54 9.41 36.37
N GLY A 46 6.63 10.14 36.62
CA GLY A 46 8.00 9.62 36.71
C GLY A 46 8.58 9.16 35.36
N GLY A 47 8.02 9.65 34.26
CA GLY A 47 8.50 9.39 32.91
C GLY A 47 9.45 10.48 32.41
N GLN A 48 9.95 10.30 31.19
CA GLN A 48 10.89 11.23 30.55
C GLN A 48 10.36 11.71 29.20
N VAL A 49 10.77 12.93 28.84
CA VAL A 49 10.28 13.63 27.64
C VAL A 49 11.39 13.83 26.62
N PHE A 50 11.10 13.52 25.37
CA PHE A 50 11.90 14.01 24.25
C PHE A 50 11.32 15.31 23.71
N PHE A 51 12.16 16.34 23.58
CA PHE A 51 11.80 17.56 22.86
C PHE A 51 12.71 17.68 21.64
N VAL A 52 12.15 17.52 20.45
CA VAL A 52 12.90 17.58 19.19
C VAL A 52 12.82 18.99 18.61
N HIS A 53 13.97 19.61 18.38
CA HIS A 53 14.11 20.90 17.71
C HIS A 53 15.26 20.83 16.70
N ASN A 54 14.93 20.75 15.40
CA ASN A 54 15.90 20.51 14.33
C ASN A 54 16.67 21.77 13.89
N LYS A 55 17.08 22.62 14.83
CA LYS A 55 17.88 23.84 14.59
C LYS A 55 18.83 24.10 15.76
N ILE A 56 20.12 23.81 15.55
CA ILE A 56 21.15 23.96 16.60
C ILE A 56 21.27 25.42 17.05
N HIS A 57 21.26 26.37 16.10
CA HIS A 57 21.41 27.80 16.39
C HIS A 57 20.36 28.36 17.36
N SER A 58 19.15 27.78 17.40
CA SER A 58 18.06 28.22 18.30
C SER A 58 17.78 27.25 19.45
N ILE A 59 18.54 26.16 19.59
CA ILE A 59 18.27 25.12 20.60
C ILE A 59 18.41 25.67 22.03
N HIS A 60 19.39 26.52 22.29
CA HIS A 60 19.59 27.13 23.60
C HIS A 60 18.47 28.11 23.96
N SER A 61 17.92 28.83 22.98
CA SER A 61 16.76 29.71 23.20
C SER A 61 15.51 28.89 23.57
N ILE A 62 15.30 27.75 22.91
CA ILE A 62 14.23 26.82 23.26
C ILE A 62 14.45 26.24 24.66
N ALA A 63 15.68 25.85 25.01
CA ALA A 63 16.01 25.37 26.36
C ALA A 63 15.69 26.42 27.44
N ALA A 64 16.04 27.68 27.20
CA ALA A 64 15.74 28.78 28.11
C ALA A 64 14.23 29.01 28.26
N MET A 65 13.47 28.93 27.15
CA MET A 65 12.02 28.99 27.17
C MET A 65 11.43 27.85 28.01
N ILE A 66 11.86 26.60 27.76
CA ILE A 66 11.36 25.43 28.50
C ILE A 66 11.65 25.59 29.99
N ARG A 67 12.87 25.98 30.39
CA ARG A 67 13.23 26.22 31.79
C ARG A 67 12.35 27.27 32.48
N ARG A 68 11.92 28.31 31.74
CA ARG A 68 11.00 29.34 32.24
C ARG A 68 9.59 28.79 32.42
N VAL A 69 9.13 27.96 31.50
CA VAL A 69 7.76 27.43 31.44
C VAL A 69 7.54 26.28 32.43
N VAL A 70 8.55 25.45 32.65
CA VAL A 70 8.54 24.32 33.60
C VAL A 70 9.72 24.42 34.59
N PRO A 71 9.66 25.35 35.55
CA PRO A 71 10.70 25.45 36.56
C PRO A 71 10.74 24.19 37.42
N GLY A 72 11.92 23.58 37.57
CA GLY A 72 12.13 22.35 38.36
C GLY A 72 12.37 21.09 37.53
N VAL A 73 12.09 21.09 36.23
CA VAL A 73 12.39 19.97 35.33
C VAL A 73 13.87 20.00 34.95
N LYS A 74 14.57 18.86 35.11
CA LYS A 74 15.98 18.73 34.73
C LYS A 74 16.10 18.54 33.22
N ILE A 75 16.79 19.47 32.56
CA ILE A 75 16.87 19.54 31.10
C ILE A 75 18.34 19.54 30.65
N ASP A 76 18.71 18.56 29.84
CA ASP A 76 19.98 18.53 29.11
C ASP A 76 19.75 18.62 27.58
N ILE A 77 20.79 19.01 26.86
CA ILE A 77 20.75 19.27 25.41
C ILE A 77 21.66 18.28 24.69
N ALA A 78 21.16 17.65 23.63
CA ALA A 78 21.91 16.74 22.76
C ALA A 78 21.83 17.16 21.29
N HIS A 79 22.96 17.50 20.67
CA HIS A 79 23.04 17.82 19.25
C HIS A 79 24.36 17.35 18.62
N GLY A 80 24.44 17.33 17.29
CA GLY A 80 25.47 16.58 16.55
C GLY A 80 26.81 17.29 16.47
N GLN A 81 26.83 18.57 16.81
CA GLN A 81 28.06 19.33 17.00
C GLN A 81 28.71 19.07 18.37
N LEU A 82 28.08 18.30 19.27
CA LEU A 82 28.72 17.91 20.53
C LEU A 82 29.82 16.88 20.23
N PRO A 83 30.98 16.99 20.89
CA PRO A 83 31.96 15.91 20.89
C PRO A 83 31.34 14.60 21.39
N GLU A 84 31.79 13.48 20.84
CA GLU A 84 31.23 12.14 21.10
C GLU A 84 31.16 11.80 22.60
N HIS A 85 32.24 12.10 23.35
CA HIS A 85 32.30 11.90 24.80
C HIS A 85 31.26 12.73 25.59
N GLN A 86 30.89 13.92 25.09
CA GLN A 86 29.86 14.75 25.74
C GLN A 86 28.47 14.20 25.45
N LEU A 87 28.24 13.79 24.20
CA LEU A 87 26.99 13.18 23.80
C LEU A 87 26.73 11.90 24.61
N GLU A 88 27.72 11.01 24.70
CA GLU A 88 27.63 9.79 25.51
C GLU A 88 27.29 10.10 26.98
N ARG A 89 27.93 11.11 27.57
CA ARG A 89 27.66 11.52 28.95
C ARG A 89 26.22 12.03 29.12
N VAL A 90 25.72 12.85 28.19
CA VAL A 90 24.34 13.35 28.22
C VAL A 90 23.35 12.20 28.07
N MET A 91 23.62 11.26 27.16
CA MET A 91 22.78 10.09 26.95
C MET A 91 22.74 9.19 28.18
N LYS A 92 23.89 8.96 28.82
CA LYS A 92 23.99 8.17 30.06
C LYS A 92 23.15 8.78 31.18
N LYS A 93 23.28 10.09 31.43
CA LYS A 93 22.44 10.79 32.41
C LYS A 93 20.95 10.65 32.14
N PHE A 94 20.55 10.71 30.86
CA PHE A 94 19.16 10.53 30.49
C PHE A 94 18.71 9.07 30.72
N MET A 95 19.52 8.06 30.39
CA MET A 95 19.21 6.67 30.69
C MET A 95 19.12 6.39 32.21
N ASP A 96 19.99 7.02 32.99
CA ASP A 96 20.05 6.89 34.45
C ASP A 96 18.95 7.70 35.18
N LYS A 97 18.02 8.33 34.43
CA LYS A 97 16.95 9.20 34.93
C LYS A 97 17.43 10.39 35.76
N GLU A 98 18.67 10.84 35.53
CA GLU A 98 19.17 12.09 36.12
C GLU A 98 18.60 13.33 35.43
N VAL A 99 18.08 13.17 34.21
CA VAL A 99 17.50 14.21 33.36
C VAL A 99 16.08 13.81 32.98
N ASP A 100 15.12 14.71 33.19
CA ASP A 100 13.70 14.48 32.92
C ASP A 100 13.34 14.74 31.46
N LEU A 101 13.99 15.73 30.84
CA LEU A 101 13.74 16.14 29.46
C LEU A 101 15.05 16.25 28.67
N LEU A 102 15.11 15.53 27.55
CA LEU A 102 16.19 15.67 26.58
C LEU A 102 15.75 16.56 25.43
N LEU A 103 16.38 17.73 25.31
CA LEU A 103 16.19 18.63 24.18
C LEU A 103 17.22 18.28 23.09
N CYS A 104 16.75 17.84 21.94
CA CYS A 104 17.65 17.30 20.92
C CYS A 104 17.32 17.74 19.50
N THR A 105 18.30 17.63 18.60
CA THR A 105 18.04 17.64 17.15
C THR A 105 17.53 16.27 16.67
N SER A 106 17.37 16.08 15.36
CA SER A 106 16.93 14.81 14.75
C SER A 106 17.91 13.63 14.93
N ILE A 107 18.90 13.72 15.81
CA ILE A 107 19.95 12.71 16.00
C ILE A 107 19.42 11.45 16.68
N ILE A 108 18.23 11.53 17.28
CA ILE A 108 17.51 10.34 17.76
C ILE A 108 17.09 9.42 16.58
N GLU A 109 17.11 9.88 15.33
CA GLU A 109 16.86 9.04 14.16
C GLU A 109 17.87 7.86 14.05
N SER A 110 19.12 8.02 14.49
CA SER A 110 20.22 7.08 14.20
C SER A 110 20.39 5.89 15.13
N GLY A 111 19.47 5.60 16.07
CA GLY A 111 19.49 4.29 16.76
C GLY A 111 19.38 4.28 18.27
N LEU A 112 19.25 5.43 18.93
CA LEU A 112 19.05 5.46 20.38
C LEU A 112 17.64 4.96 20.72
N ASP A 113 17.60 3.80 21.37
CA ASP A 113 16.39 3.23 21.95
C ASP A 113 16.38 3.55 23.44
N ILE A 114 15.46 4.40 23.88
CA ILE A 114 15.31 4.76 25.29
C ILE A 114 13.89 4.38 25.73
N PRO A 115 13.73 3.19 26.30
CA PRO A 115 12.43 2.64 26.65
C PRO A 115 11.62 3.50 27.64
N SER A 116 12.29 4.31 28.46
CA SER A 116 11.67 5.13 29.51
C SER A 116 10.97 6.38 29.02
N ALA A 117 11.22 6.82 27.77
CA ALA A 117 10.59 8.00 27.22
C ALA A 117 9.22 7.65 26.60
N ASN A 118 8.15 8.15 27.20
CA ASN A 118 6.78 7.90 26.72
C ASN A 118 6.12 9.13 26.10
N THR A 119 6.73 10.31 26.18
CA THR A 119 6.23 11.51 25.52
C THR A 119 7.30 12.12 24.61
N ILE A 120 6.93 12.40 23.36
CA ILE A 120 7.74 13.15 22.40
C ILE A 120 7.01 14.41 21.97
N ILE A 121 7.75 15.53 21.96
CA ILE A 121 7.29 16.84 21.49
C ILE A 121 8.19 17.22 20.31
N ILE A 122 7.61 17.35 19.12
CA ILE A 122 8.34 17.67 17.90
C ILE A 122 8.03 19.13 17.54
N ASN A 123 8.99 20.02 17.75
CA ASN A 123 8.89 21.41 17.36
C ASN A 123 9.08 21.57 15.85
N ARG A 124 8.29 22.45 15.22
CA ARG A 124 8.31 22.67 13.76
C ARG A 124 8.09 21.38 12.98
N ALA A 125 7.10 20.58 13.37
CA ALA A 125 6.74 19.33 12.69
C ALA A 125 6.42 19.52 11.19
N ASP A 126 6.06 20.73 10.79
CA ASP A 126 5.91 21.17 9.40
C ASP A 126 7.21 21.10 8.56
N GLN A 127 8.38 20.99 9.20
CA GLN A 127 9.68 20.93 8.52
C GLN A 127 10.22 19.50 8.34
N PHE A 128 9.58 18.48 8.93
CA PHE A 128 10.07 17.09 8.91
C PHE A 128 9.35 16.25 7.89
N GLY A 129 10.06 15.42 7.11
CA GLY A 129 9.42 14.44 6.21
C GLY A 129 8.51 13.46 6.95
N LEU A 130 7.60 12.80 6.23
CA LEU A 130 6.63 11.89 6.85
C LEU A 130 7.36 10.72 7.52
N ALA A 131 8.33 10.15 6.80
CA ALA A 131 9.18 9.08 7.30
C ALA A 131 9.92 9.46 8.58
N GLN A 132 10.44 10.69 8.65
CA GLN A 132 11.15 11.21 9.83
C GLN A 132 10.21 11.34 11.03
N LEU A 133 9.03 11.94 10.84
CA LEU A 133 8.04 12.08 11.90
C LEU A 133 7.61 10.71 12.45
N TYR A 134 7.42 9.73 11.57
CA TYR A 134 7.05 8.38 11.97
C TYR A 134 8.18 7.66 12.72
N GLN A 135 9.43 7.81 12.29
CA GLN A 135 10.59 7.26 13.00
C GLN A 135 10.71 7.88 14.40
N LEU A 136 10.61 9.21 14.50
CA LEU A 136 10.63 9.92 15.78
C LEU A 136 9.49 9.47 16.69
N ARG A 137 8.27 9.34 16.16
CA ARG A 137 7.11 8.79 16.89
C ARG A 137 7.36 7.36 17.38
N GLY A 138 8.00 6.52 16.56
CA GLY A 138 8.30 5.12 16.89
C GLY A 138 9.35 4.93 18.00
N ARG A 139 10.01 6.02 18.43
CA ARG A 139 10.97 6.02 19.54
C ARG A 139 10.32 6.12 20.92
N VAL A 140 9.02 6.41 21.00
CA VAL A 140 8.25 6.40 22.25
C VAL A 140 7.26 5.24 22.30
N GLY A 141 6.82 4.86 23.50
CA GLY A 141 5.79 3.83 23.68
C GLY A 141 6.31 2.40 23.58
N ARG A 142 7.40 2.11 24.31
CA ARG A 142 7.97 0.76 24.47
C ARG A 142 7.59 0.08 25.80
N TYR A 143 6.90 0.79 26.70
CA TYR A 143 6.40 0.27 27.98
C TYR A 143 4.87 0.17 28.00
N LYS A 144 4.32 -0.53 29.01
CA LYS A 144 2.87 -0.73 29.25
C LYS A 144 2.04 0.55 29.44
N HIS A 145 2.68 1.71 29.39
CA HIS A 145 2.04 3.01 29.60
C HIS A 145 1.70 3.68 28.26
N GLN A 146 0.56 4.36 28.23
CA GLN A 146 0.15 5.17 27.10
C GLN A 146 1.22 6.22 26.75
N ALA A 147 1.70 6.17 25.51
CA ALA A 147 2.63 7.14 24.97
C ALA A 147 1.91 8.26 24.18
N TYR A 148 2.55 9.43 24.12
CA TYR A 148 2.01 10.64 23.50
C TYR A 148 3.02 11.29 22.56
N ALA A 149 2.55 11.75 21.40
CA ALA A 149 3.32 12.50 20.43
C ALA A 149 2.66 13.85 20.14
N TYR A 150 3.33 14.95 20.47
CA TYR A 150 2.88 16.32 20.20
C TYR A 150 3.62 16.88 19.00
N LEU A 151 2.90 17.08 17.89
CA LEU A 151 3.43 17.67 16.66
C LEU A 151 3.12 19.17 16.67
N LEU A 152 4.12 19.99 16.99
CA LEU A 152 3.96 21.44 17.10
C LEU A 152 4.19 22.11 15.75
N ILE A 153 3.23 22.92 15.34
CA ILE A 153 3.28 23.70 14.10
C ILE A 153 3.34 25.21 14.37
N PRO A 154 3.99 26.00 13.50
CA PRO A 154 3.73 27.43 13.45
C PRO A 154 2.24 27.63 13.12
N GLY A 155 1.60 28.68 13.63
CA GLY A 155 0.16 28.90 13.47
C GLY A 155 -0.36 28.73 12.02
N THR A 156 -1.68 28.54 11.90
CA THR A 156 -2.37 28.09 10.67
C THR A 156 -2.14 28.94 9.41
N GLY A 157 -1.70 30.20 9.54
CA GLY A 157 -1.45 31.09 8.39
C GLY A 157 -0.14 30.85 7.63
N GLY A 158 0.78 30.01 8.13
CA GLY A 158 2.11 29.80 7.53
C GLY A 158 2.38 28.38 7.00
N LEU A 159 1.39 27.49 7.01
CA LEU A 159 1.59 26.07 6.72
C LEU A 159 1.24 25.75 5.26
N LYS A 160 2.21 25.19 4.50
CA LYS A 160 1.97 24.72 3.14
C LYS A 160 0.96 23.57 3.13
N ASP A 161 0.12 23.47 2.10
CA ASP A 161 -0.89 22.41 1.99
C ASP A 161 -0.28 21.00 2.04
N GLU A 162 0.90 20.81 1.46
CA GLU A 162 1.67 19.57 1.53
C GLU A 162 2.00 19.16 2.98
N ALA A 163 2.46 20.12 3.79
CA ALA A 163 2.76 19.88 5.20
C ALA A 163 1.48 19.57 6.00
N ARG A 164 0.34 20.18 5.65
CA ARG A 164 -0.95 19.90 6.30
C ARG A 164 -1.41 18.47 6.02
N LYS A 165 -1.38 18.05 4.75
CA LYS A 165 -1.72 16.67 4.34
C LYS A 165 -0.83 15.63 5.05
N ARG A 166 0.48 15.90 5.10
CA ARG A 166 1.45 15.04 5.77
C ARG A 166 1.18 14.91 7.27
N LEU A 167 0.86 16.01 7.95
CA LEU A 167 0.54 15.99 9.37
C LEU A 167 -0.78 15.27 9.66
N SER A 168 -1.81 15.47 8.82
CA SER A 168 -3.07 14.71 8.92
C SER A 168 -2.83 13.21 8.78
N ALA A 169 -2.03 12.82 7.78
CA ALA A 169 -1.70 11.41 7.53
C ALA A 169 -1.04 10.75 8.75
N ILE A 170 -0.11 11.43 9.44
CA ILE A 170 0.54 10.83 10.62
C ILE A 170 -0.37 10.78 11.86
N GLU A 171 -1.33 11.69 11.99
CA GLU A 171 -2.36 11.65 13.03
C GLU A 171 -3.34 10.48 12.79
N GLU A 172 -3.71 10.22 11.54
CA GLU A 172 -4.56 9.10 11.13
C GLU A 172 -3.86 7.73 11.25
N MET A 173 -2.53 7.67 11.07
CA MET A 173 -1.70 6.45 11.19
C MET A 173 -1.52 5.96 12.65
N SER A 174 -2.54 6.16 13.49
CA SER A 174 -2.57 5.83 14.91
C SER A 174 -2.70 4.33 15.20
N GLU A 175 -2.87 3.47 14.18
CA GLU A 175 -2.98 2.01 14.35
C GLU A 175 -1.65 1.28 14.07
N LEU A 176 -1.41 0.21 14.83
CA LEU A 176 -0.22 -0.65 14.70
C LEU A 176 -0.25 -1.38 13.34
N GLY A 177 0.86 -1.31 12.60
CA GLY A 177 0.99 -1.87 11.23
C GLY A 177 1.45 -0.85 10.17
N ALA A 178 1.47 0.44 10.53
CA ALA A 178 1.67 1.57 9.61
C ALA A 178 3.08 1.76 9.01
N GLY A 179 4.04 0.85 9.28
CA GLY A 179 5.41 0.96 8.77
C GLY A 179 5.51 0.80 7.25
N PHE A 180 4.64 -0.04 6.68
CA PHE A 180 4.54 -0.24 5.23
C PHE A 180 3.79 0.90 4.54
N GLN A 181 2.71 1.42 5.17
CA GLN A 181 1.94 2.58 4.69
C GLN A 181 2.78 3.86 4.64
N LEU A 182 3.80 3.97 5.48
CA LEU A 182 4.69 5.13 5.56
C LEU A 182 5.49 5.38 4.28
N SER A 183 6.12 4.33 3.74
CA SER A 183 6.94 4.44 2.52
C SER A 183 6.09 4.80 1.30
N ALA A 184 4.86 4.29 1.25
CA ALA A 184 3.90 4.56 0.18
C ALA A 184 3.39 6.02 0.20
N ARG A 185 3.01 6.52 1.38
CA ARG A 185 2.55 7.91 1.57
C ARG A 185 3.68 8.93 1.36
N ASP A 186 4.92 8.61 1.72
CA ASP A 186 6.07 9.50 1.52
C ASP A 186 6.42 9.63 0.02
N MET A 187 6.22 8.58 -0.79
CA MET A 187 6.32 8.65 -2.26
C MET A 187 5.18 9.46 -2.90
N GLU A 188 3.95 9.34 -2.39
CA GLU A 188 2.77 10.11 -2.84
C GLU A 188 2.94 11.62 -2.58
N ILE A 189 3.41 11.99 -1.38
CA ILE A 189 3.57 13.39 -0.95
C ILE A 189 4.74 14.06 -1.69
N ARG A 190 5.85 13.35 -1.90
CA ARG A 190 7.04 13.90 -2.57
C ARG A 190 6.87 14.06 -4.08
N GLY A 191 5.82 13.46 -4.67
CA GLY A 191 5.49 13.58 -6.08
C GLY A 191 6.66 13.21 -6.98
N VAL A 192 6.83 11.93 -7.28
CA VAL A 192 7.72 11.52 -8.38
C VAL A 192 7.28 12.30 -9.63
N GLY A 193 8.18 13.16 -10.08
CA GLY A 193 7.91 14.12 -11.15
C GLY A 193 7.52 13.45 -12.46
N ASN A 194 6.57 14.09 -13.14
CA ASN A 194 6.50 14.25 -14.59
C ASN A 194 6.94 13.06 -15.45
N MET A 195 6.00 12.18 -15.80
CA MET A 195 6.03 11.57 -17.14
C MET A 195 4.72 11.71 -17.93
N LEU A 196 3.60 12.16 -17.34
CA LEU A 196 2.33 12.30 -18.05
C LEU A 196 1.52 13.51 -17.54
N GLY A 197 1.92 14.72 -17.95
CA GLY A 197 1.05 15.89 -18.08
C GLY A 197 0.46 16.52 -16.80
N HIS A 198 0.39 17.85 -16.80
CA HIS A 198 -0.27 18.64 -15.77
C HIS A 198 -1.78 18.32 -15.74
N ASN A 199 -2.26 17.64 -14.67
CA ASN A 199 -3.44 18.07 -13.89
C ASN A 199 -3.97 17.06 -12.83
N GLN A 200 -3.41 15.86 -12.62
CA GLN A 200 -3.99 14.92 -11.63
C GLN A 200 -3.03 13.81 -11.15
N SER A 201 -1.91 14.17 -10.50
CA SER A 201 -0.84 13.24 -10.11
C SER A 201 -1.09 12.40 -8.85
N GLY A 202 -2.12 12.67 -8.04
CA GLY A 202 -2.32 12.02 -6.74
C GLY A 202 -2.84 10.57 -6.78
N HIS A 203 -3.65 10.20 -7.78
CA HIS A 203 -4.34 8.89 -7.81
C HIS A 203 -3.76 7.91 -8.84
N ILE A 204 -3.00 8.38 -9.84
CA ILE A 204 -2.28 7.49 -10.77
C ILE A 204 -1.15 6.75 -10.03
N ALA A 205 -0.56 7.38 -9.01
CA ALA A 205 0.45 6.78 -8.15
C ALA A 205 -0.10 5.68 -7.23
N SER A 206 -1.35 5.79 -6.74
CA SER A 206 -1.98 4.75 -5.90
C SER A 206 -2.29 3.50 -6.72
N VAL A 207 -2.74 3.64 -7.97
CA VAL A 207 -3.00 2.50 -8.88
C VAL A 207 -1.73 1.67 -9.12
N GLY A 208 -0.57 2.31 -9.26
CA GLY A 208 0.71 1.61 -9.40
C GLY A 208 1.19 0.93 -8.12
N PHE A 209 0.94 1.54 -6.96
CA PHE A 209 1.31 0.99 -5.65
C PHE A 209 0.55 -0.28 -5.31
N ASP A 210 -0.74 -0.32 -5.61
CA ASP A 210 -1.54 -1.49 -5.31
C ASP A 210 -1.30 -2.67 -6.27
N LEU A 211 -0.96 -2.38 -7.53
CA LEU A 211 -0.44 -3.40 -8.44
C LEU A 211 0.91 -3.94 -7.94
N TYR A 212 1.77 -3.06 -7.40
CA TYR A 212 3.03 -3.45 -6.77
C TYR A 212 2.82 -4.31 -5.51
N CYS A 213 1.93 -3.92 -4.60
CA CYS A 213 1.56 -4.73 -3.43
C CYS A 213 1.06 -6.11 -3.86
N LYS A 214 0.27 -6.18 -4.93
CA LYS A 214 -0.23 -7.44 -5.46
C LYS A 214 0.87 -8.32 -6.06
N LEU A 215 1.79 -7.75 -6.83
CA LEU A 215 2.96 -8.46 -7.36
C LEU A 215 3.88 -8.97 -6.24
N VAL A 216 4.02 -8.20 -5.15
CA VAL A 216 4.77 -8.61 -3.97
C VAL A 216 4.06 -9.71 -3.19
N GLU A 217 2.73 -9.63 -3.03
CA GLU A 217 1.93 -10.70 -2.42
C GLU A 217 2.01 -12.01 -3.21
N ASP A 218 1.93 -11.94 -4.54
CA ASP A 218 2.06 -13.10 -5.42
C ASP A 218 3.47 -13.72 -5.30
N MET A 219 4.53 -12.89 -5.28
CA MET A 219 5.90 -13.37 -5.04
C MET A 219 6.12 -13.97 -3.64
N VAL A 220 5.49 -13.41 -2.60
CA VAL A 220 5.58 -13.95 -1.22
C VAL A 220 4.85 -15.29 -1.09
N LYS A 221 3.75 -15.50 -1.84
CA LYS A 221 3.06 -16.79 -1.92
C LYS A 221 3.96 -17.85 -2.55
N ASP A 222 4.62 -17.53 -3.66
CA ASP A 222 5.55 -18.43 -4.34
C ASP A 222 6.75 -18.82 -3.46
N ILE A 223 7.32 -17.88 -2.70
CA ILE A 223 8.44 -18.13 -1.78
C ILE A 223 8.03 -18.98 -0.56
N ARG A 224 6.77 -18.88 -0.10
CA ARG A 224 6.26 -19.64 1.08
C ARG A 224 5.80 -21.07 0.75
N GLY A 225 6.07 -21.58 -0.46
CA GLY A 225 5.74 -22.96 -0.84
C GLY A 225 4.24 -23.24 -1.02
N LYS A 226 3.36 -22.25 -0.80
CA LYS A 226 2.01 -22.27 -1.34
C LYS A 226 2.15 -21.95 -2.81
N LYS A 227 2.34 -22.96 -3.66
CA LYS A 227 2.28 -22.81 -5.12
C LYS A 227 1.05 -21.96 -5.45
N SER A 228 1.26 -20.67 -5.70
CA SER A 228 0.23 -19.90 -6.37
C SER A 228 0.26 -20.46 -7.78
N ASP A 229 -0.87 -20.98 -8.25
CA ASP A 229 -0.96 -21.41 -9.65
C ASP A 229 -0.53 -20.18 -10.46
N PRO A 230 0.60 -20.24 -11.21
CA PRO A 230 1.18 -19.06 -11.82
C PRO A 230 0.08 -18.35 -12.58
N ARG A 231 -0.21 -17.09 -12.24
CA ARG A 231 -1.22 -16.32 -12.96
C ARG A 231 -0.78 -16.25 -14.41
N ILE A 232 -1.37 -17.08 -15.25
CA ILE A 232 -1.08 -17.06 -16.67
C ILE A 232 -1.60 -15.74 -17.20
N GLU A 233 -0.69 -14.92 -17.71
CA GLU A 233 -1.06 -13.73 -18.45
C GLU A 233 -1.64 -14.18 -19.79
N THR A 234 -2.97 -14.22 -19.88
CA THR A 234 -3.66 -14.50 -21.14
C THR A 234 -3.71 -13.22 -21.98
N GLU A 235 -3.10 -13.27 -23.17
CA GLU A 235 -3.22 -12.21 -24.17
C GLU A 235 -4.57 -12.34 -24.91
N LEU A 236 -5.39 -11.28 -24.91
CA LEU A 236 -6.70 -11.23 -25.58
C LEU A 236 -6.64 -10.34 -26.83
N ASP A 237 -6.73 -10.92 -28.03
CA ASP A 237 -6.89 -10.19 -29.28
C ASP A 237 -8.17 -10.61 -30.01
N LEU A 238 -9.32 -10.11 -29.52
CA LEU A 238 -10.64 -10.46 -30.06
C LEU A 238 -11.24 -9.36 -30.96
N MET A 239 -10.47 -8.32 -31.31
CA MET A 239 -10.94 -7.12 -32.04
C MET A 239 -12.16 -6.42 -31.40
N VAL A 240 -12.45 -6.67 -30.12
CA VAL A 240 -13.51 -5.99 -29.35
C VAL A 240 -12.87 -5.00 -28.38
N LYS A 241 -13.34 -3.75 -28.41
CA LYS A 241 -12.85 -2.69 -27.50
C LYS A 241 -13.85 -2.50 -26.36
N GLY A 242 -13.47 -2.93 -25.16
CA GLY A 242 -14.19 -2.64 -23.92
C GLY A 242 -13.50 -1.52 -23.14
N PHE A 243 -14.28 -0.56 -22.66
CA PHE A 243 -13.78 0.55 -21.83
C PHE A 243 -14.93 1.19 -21.05
N ILE A 244 -14.62 1.88 -19.95
CA ILE A 244 -15.54 2.72 -19.19
C ILE A 244 -15.60 4.11 -19.84
N PRO A 245 -16.73 4.55 -20.42
CA PRO A 245 -16.84 5.87 -21.05
C PRO A 245 -16.73 7.03 -20.06
N LYS A 246 -16.25 8.17 -20.54
CA LYS A 246 -16.20 9.41 -19.73
C LYS A 246 -17.59 9.89 -19.32
N ASP A 247 -18.57 9.68 -20.18
CA ASP A 247 -19.95 10.15 -19.94
C ASP A 247 -20.71 9.25 -18.96
N TYR A 248 -20.22 8.04 -18.70
CA TYR A 248 -20.83 7.08 -17.77
C TYR A 248 -20.25 7.18 -16.36
N VAL A 249 -18.92 7.25 -16.24
CA VAL A 249 -18.23 7.56 -14.97
C VAL A 249 -17.45 8.85 -15.19
N PRO A 250 -18.00 10.05 -14.87
CA PRO A 250 -17.34 11.33 -15.14
C PRO A 250 -16.02 11.52 -14.39
N ASP A 251 -15.98 11.08 -13.13
CA ASP A 251 -14.80 11.17 -12.28
C ASP A 251 -13.70 10.21 -12.76
N LEU A 252 -12.54 10.76 -13.10
CA LEU A 252 -11.40 9.99 -13.60
C LEU A 252 -10.84 9.03 -12.53
N ASN A 253 -10.88 9.41 -11.25
CA ASN A 253 -10.31 8.62 -10.16
C ASN A 253 -11.16 7.38 -9.89
N GLN A 254 -12.48 7.55 -9.83
CA GLN A 254 -13.43 6.44 -9.72
C GLN A 254 -13.27 5.48 -10.90
N ARG A 255 -13.07 6.01 -12.11
CA ARG A 255 -12.83 5.19 -13.30
C ARG A 255 -11.55 4.35 -13.20
N LEU A 256 -10.46 4.95 -12.71
CA LEU A 256 -9.19 4.25 -12.53
C LEU A 256 -9.27 3.19 -11.42
N ASP A 257 -10.00 3.45 -10.34
CA ASP A 257 -10.27 2.47 -9.28
C ASP A 257 -11.03 1.25 -9.83
N PHE A 258 -12.08 1.47 -10.62
CA PHE A 258 -12.81 0.38 -11.27
C PHE A 258 -11.92 -0.45 -12.21
N TYR A 259 -11.10 0.20 -13.05
CA TYR A 259 -10.15 -0.53 -13.91
C TYR A 259 -9.18 -1.38 -13.10
N ARG A 260 -8.67 -0.85 -12.00
CA ARG A 260 -7.75 -1.56 -11.12
C ARG A 260 -8.41 -2.77 -10.49
N ARG A 261 -9.60 -2.61 -9.91
CA ARG A 261 -10.37 -3.70 -9.29
C ARG A 261 -10.72 -4.78 -10.30
N ILE A 262 -11.07 -4.41 -11.53
CA ILE A 262 -11.28 -5.32 -12.66
C ILE A 262 -9.99 -6.09 -13.01
N GLN A 263 -8.84 -5.42 -13.05
CA GLN A 263 -7.56 -6.06 -13.38
C GLN A 263 -7.13 -7.06 -12.30
N VAL A 264 -7.34 -6.69 -11.03
CA VAL A 264 -7.00 -7.44 -9.82
C VAL A 264 -7.99 -8.58 -9.55
N ALA A 265 -9.22 -8.52 -10.04
CA ALA A 265 -10.19 -9.60 -9.86
C ALA A 265 -9.58 -10.94 -10.32
N SER A 266 -9.48 -11.87 -9.36
CA SER A 266 -8.92 -13.20 -9.54
C SER A 266 -10.03 -14.25 -9.64
N GLU A 267 -11.23 -13.91 -9.15
CA GLU A 267 -12.44 -14.72 -9.28
C GLU A 267 -13.58 -14.00 -10.00
N TYR A 268 -14.41 -14.77 -10.72
CA TYR A 268 -15.50 -14.20 -11.52
C TYR A 268 -16.53 -13.45 -10.64
N GLU A 269 -16.71 -13.88 -9.39
CA GLU A 269 -17.58 -13.23 -8.42
C GLU A 269 -17.09 -11.82 -8.04
N GLU A 270 -15.77 -11.63 -7.91
CA GLU A 270 -15.18 -10.31 -7.66
C GLU A 270 -15.43 -9.36 -8.84
N GLY A 271 -15.32 -9.88 -10.07
CA GLY A 271 -15.64 -9.12 -11.29
C GLY A 271 -17.11 -8.74 -11.37
N LEU A 272 -18.02 -9.63 -10.95
CA LEU A 272 -19.46 -9.36 -10.87
C LEU A 272 -19.79 -8.32 -9.79
N ALA A 273 -19.13 -8.36 -8.64
CA ALA A 273 -19.32 -7.36 -7.60
C ALA A 273 -18.98 -5.94 -8.09
N VAL A 274 -17.91 -5.81 -8.89
CA VAL A 274 -17.54 -4.54 -9.52
C VAL A 274 -18.59 -4.10 -10.56
N ALA A 275 -19.15 -5.04 -11.33
CA ALA A 275 -20.22 -4.74 -12.28
C ALA A 275 -21.49 -4.25 -11.56
N SER A 276 -21.93 -4.95 -10.51
CA SER A 276 -23.10 -4.54 -9.72
C SER A 276 -22.92 -3.17 -9.10
N GLU A 277 -21.72 -2.85 -8.60
CA GLU A 277 -21.43 -1.51 -8.06
C GLU A 277 -21.48 -0.41 -9.14
N LEU A 278 -20.98 -0.70 -10.35
CA LEU A 278 -21.08 0.23 -11.48
C LEU A 278 -22.54 0.49 -11.85
N GLU A 279 -23.38 -0.54 -11.84
CA GLU A 279 -24.80 -0.42 -12.14
C GLU A 279 -25.57 0.35 -11.06
N ASP A 280 -25.32 0.05 -9.79
CA ASP A 280 -25.95 0.73 -8.65
C ASP A 280 -25.62 2.23 -8.61
N ARG A 281 -24.37 2.59 -8.91
CA ARG A 281 -23.89 3.98 -8.81
C ARG A 281 -24.13 4.83 -10.06
N TYR A 282 -24.07 4.24 -11.25
CA TYR A 282 -24.11 4.99 -12.53
C TYR A 282 -25.24 4.56 -13.46
N GLY A 283 -26.08 3.61 -13.05
CA GLY A 283 -27.19 3.08 -13.85
C GLY A 283 -26.74 2.05 -14.89
N PRO A 284 -27.56 1.75 -15.90
CA PRO A 284 -27.34 0.62 -16.79
C PRO A 284 -26.02 0.74 -17.57
N HIS A 285 -25.34 -0.40 -17.76
CA HIS A 285 -24.05 -0.44 -18.44
C HIS A 285 -24.13 -0.03 -19.92
N PRO A 286 -23.32 0.94 -20.37
CA PRO A 286 -23.13 1.21 -21.80
C PRO A 286 -22.50 0.01 -22.51
N GLU A 287 -22.70 -0.08 -23.82
CA GLU A 287 -22.15 -1.17 -24.65
C GLU A 287 -20.63 -1.36 -24.48
N ALA A 288 -19.88 -0.26 -24.29
CA ALA A 288 -18.44 -0.31 -24.05
C ALA A 288 -18.06 -0.97 -22.72
N VAL A 289 -18.89 -0.80 -21.68
CA VAL A 289 -18.71 -1.44 -20.36
C VAL A 289 -19.14 -2.90 -20.43
N GLU A 290 -20.25 -3.21 -21.10
CA GLU A 290 -20.65 -4.60 -21.33
C GLU A 290 -19.55 -5.41 -22.06
N LYS A 291 -18.90 -4.80 -23.06
CA LYS A 291 -17.75 -5.38 -23.76
C LYS A 291 -16.57 -5.64 -22.81
N LEU A 292 -16.26 -4.68 -21.94
CA LEU A 292 -15.18 -4.81 -20.96
C LEU A 292 -15.42 -5.99 -20.00
N LEU A 293 -16.64 -6.10 -19.47
CA LEU A 293 -17.03 -7.19 -18.56
C LEU A 293 -17.04 -8.55 -19.27
N ALA A 294 -17.47 -8.60 -20.53
CA ALA A 294 -17.42 -9.82 -21.34
C ALA A 294 -15.97 -10.28 -21.61
N LEU A 295 -15.06 -9.35 -21.90
CA LEU A 295 -13.62 -9.63 -22.05
C LEU A 295 -12.99 -10.11 -20.75
N LEU A 296 -13.37 -9.50 -19.61
CA LEU A 296 -12.94 -9.95 -18.28
C LEU A 296 -13.35 -11.40 -18.02
N LYS A 297 -14.61 -11.75 -18.31
CA LYS A 297 -15.11 -13.13 -18.16
C LYS A 297 -14.30 -14.13 -18.98
N ILE A 298 -14.01 -13.79 -20.24
CA ILE A 298 -13.20 -14.64 -21.13
C ILE A 298 -11.78 -14.79 -20.59
N ARG A 299 -11.14 -13.70 -20.13
CA ARG A 299 -9.83 -13.73 -19.49
C ARG A 299 -9.78 -14.74 -18.35
N MET A 300 -10.78 -14.70 -17.46
CA MET A 300 -10.82 -15.55 -16.27
C MET A 300 -11.03 -17.02 -16.62
N LEU A 301 -11.86 -17.31 -17.63
CA LEU A 301 -12.01 -18.68 -18.12
C LEU A 301 -10.71 -19.19 -18.76
N CYS A 302 -10.03 -18.36 -19.54
CA CYS A 302 -8.73 -18.71 -20.12
C CYS A 302 -7.67 -18.99 -19.05
N GLN A 303 -7.61 -18.18 -17.99
CA GLN A 303 -6.69 -18.38 -16.88
C GLN A 303 -6.93 -19.71 -16.14
N LYS A 304 -8.20 -20.09 -15.94
CA LYS A 304 -8.56 -21.38 -15.32
C LYS A 304 -8.18 -22.60 -16.16
N ILE A 305 -8.04 -22.44 -17.48
CA ILE A 305 -7.74 -23.53 -18.43
C ILE A 305 -6.30 -23.39 -18.95
N HIS A 306 -5.46 -22.62 -18.27
CA HIS A 306 -4.07 -22.37 -18.62
C HIS A 306 -3.83 -21.95 -20.10
N ILE A 307 -4.75 -21.16 -20.67
CA ILE A 307 -4.66 -20.63 -22.04
C ILE A 307 -3.78 -19.36 -22.03
N SER A 308 -2.72 -19.36 -22.85
CA SER A 308 -1.77 -18.24 -22.94
C SER A 308 -2.22 -17.14 -23.88
N LYS A 309 -2.94 -17.48 -24.96
CA LYS A 309 -3.36 -16.50 -25.97
C LYS A 309 -4.68 -16.88 -26.62
N ILE A 310 -5.53 -15.89 -26.84
CA ILE A 310 -6.73 -15.98 -27.68
C ILE A 310 -6.66 -14.92 -28.76
N GLU A 311 -6.70 -15.33 -30.02
CA GLU A 311 -6.63 -14.42 -31.18
C GLU A 311 -7.80 -14.66 -32.13
N LEU A 312 -8.43 -13.59 -32.60
CA LEU A 312 -9.43 -13.63 -33.66
C LEU A 312 -8.75 -13.34 -35.01
N LYS A 313 -8.74 -14.32 -35.91
CA LYS A 313 -8.29 -14.15 -37.30
C LYS A 313 -9.41 -14.54 -38.24
N HIS A 314 -9.82 -13.59 -39.08
CA HIS A 314 -10.99 -13.74 -39.97
C HIS A 314 -12.22 -14.22 -39.18
N ASN A 315 -12.85 -15.33 -39.54
CA ASN A 315 -14.04 -15.84 -38.84
C ASN A 315 -13.71 -16.84 -37.73
N ASP A 316 -12.43 -17.02 -37.39
CA ASP A 316 -12.00 -18.07 -36.50
C ASP A 316 -11.24 -17.50 -35.29
N VAL A 317 -11.58 -17.98 -34.10
CA VAL A 317 -10.88 -17.70 -32.85
C VAL A 317 -9.91 -18.85 -32.59
N TYR A 318 -8.65 -18.53 -32.36
CA TYR A 318 -7.61 -19.49 -32.03
C TYR A 318 -7.24 -19.35 -30.56
N LEU A 319 -7.32 -20.46 -29.84
CA LEU A 319 -6.88 -20.62 -28.46
C LEU A 319 -5.52 -21.31 -28.47
N HIS A 320 -4.53 -20.69 -27.84
CA HIS A 320 -3.20 -21.26 -27.65
C HIS A 320 -3.07 -21.75 -26.21
N LEU A 321 -2.87 -23.06 -26.07
CA LEU A 321 -2.79 -23.73 -24.77
C LEU A 321 -1.33 -23.79 -24.31
N LEU A 322 -1.10 -23.79 -23.00
CA LEU A 322 0.23 -24.04 -22.47
C LEU A 322 0.51 -25.54 -22.40
N PRO A 323 1.79 -25.97 -22.47
CA PRO A 323 2.18 -27.37 -22.26
C PRO A 323 1.74 -27.94 -20.91
N SER A 324 1.54 -27.08 -19.91
CA SER A 324 1.04 -27.43 -18.58
C SER A 324 -0.48 -27.64 -18.51
N THR A 325 -1.21 -27.51 -19.62
CA THR A 325 -2.66 -27.63 -19.60
C THR A 325 -3.08 -29.10 -19.54
N ALA A 326 -3.58 -29.54 -18.39
CA ALA A 326 -4.03 -30.91 -18.17
C ALA A 326 -5.40 -31.16 -18.81
N ILE A 327 -5.46 -31.25 -20.15
CA ILE A 327 -6.71 -31.62 -20.84
C ILE A 327 -6.73 -33.11 -21.13
N ASN A 328 -7.82 -33.78 -20.71
CA ASN A 328 -8.07 -35.16 -21.09
C ASN A 328 -8.37 -35.24 -22.61
N PRO A 329 -7.55 -35.96 -23.41
CA PRO A 329 -7.74 -36.07 -24.86
C PRO A 329 -9.08 -36.70 -25.26
N GLU A 330 -9.65 -37.58 -24.43
CA GLU A 330 -10.92 -38.27 -24.71
C GLU A 330 -12.11 -37.30 -24.59
N ILE A 331 -12.11 -36.44 -23.57
CA ILE A 331 -13.15 -35.43 -23.37
C ILE A 331 -13.03 -34.34 -24.43
N LEU A 332 -11.80 -33.93 -24.78
CA LEU A 332 -11.55 -32.98 -25.87
C LEU A 332 -12.15 -33.48 -27.21
N THR A 333 -12.03 -34.78 -27.48
CA THR A 333 -12.56 -35.41 -28.69
C THR A 333 -14.09 -35.40 -28.73
N SER A 334 -14.74 -35.55 -27.57
CA SER A 334 -16.22 -35.47 -27.46
C SER A 334 -16.78 -34.04 -27.49
N LEU A 335 -15.93 -33.03 -27.27
CA LEU A 335 -16.29 -31.61 -27.35
C LEU A 335 -16.15 -31.02 -28.76
N PHE A 336 -15.52 -31.76 -29.68
CA PHE A 336 -15.41 -31.34 -31.09
C PHE A 336 -16.76 -31.44 -31.79
N ASP A 337 -17.20 -30.29 -32.31
CA ASP A 337 -18.37 -30.14 -33.16
C ASP A 337 -17.92 -29.50 -34.49
N GLU A 338 -18.82 -29.27 -35.45
CA GLU A 338 -18.51 -28.57 -36.72
C GLU A 338 -17.82 -27.20 -36.57
N ARG A 339 -17.87 -26.62 -35.36
CA ARG A 339 -17.32 -25.30 -35.02
C ARG A 339 -16.04 -25.35 -34.18
N LEU A 340 -15.76 -26.45 -33.48
CA LEU A 340 -14.59 -26.61 -32.62
C LEU A 340 -13.66 -27.65 -33.23
N SER A 341 -12.47 -27.25 -33.64
CA SER A 341 -11.48 -28.16 -34.25
C SER A 341 -10.11 -27.96 -33.64
N MET A 342 -9.36 -29.05 -33.51
CA MET A 342 -7.96 -28.99 -33.12
C MET A 342 -7.08 -28.77 -34.35
N GLN A 343 -6.20 -27.77 -34.28
CA GLN A 343 -5.23 -27.46 -35.34
C GLN A 343 -3.85 -28.02 -35.02
N SER A 344 -3.49 -28.09 -33.73
CA SER A 344 -2.29 -28.75 -33.22
C SER A 344 -2.46 -29.12 -31.74
N GLU A 345 -1.49 -29.85 -31.18
CA GLU A 345 -1.44 -30.28 -29.77
C GLU A 345 -1.76 -29.14 -28.77
N TYR A 346 -1.36 -27.92 -29.10
CA TYR A 346 -1.53 -26.73 -28.25
C TYR A 346 -2.37 -25.63 -28.91
N LYS A 347 -3.16 -25.94 -29.95
CA LYS A 347 -3.96 -24.94 -30.66
C LYS A 347 -5.37 -25.44 -31.02
N ILE A 348 -6.37 -24.80 -30.43
CA ILE A 348 -7.79 -25.04 -30.70
C ILE A 348 -8.36 -23.90 -31.53
N LYS A 349 -9.24 -24.23 -32.46
CA LYS A 349 -9.92 -23.30 -33.36
C LYS A 349 -11.43 -23.34 -33.12
N ILE A 350 -12.03 -22.18 -32.88
CA ILE A 350 -13.48 -21.96 -32.77
C ILE A 350 -13.94 -21.13 -33.97
N ARG A 351 -14.85 -21.66 -34.78
CA ARG A 351 -15.46 -20.93 -35.89
C ARG A 351 -16.62 -20.07 -35.40
N LEU A 352 -16.62 -18.79 -35.77
CA LEU A 352 -17.65 -17.80 -35.45
C LEU A 352 -18.52 -17.48 -36.66
N ASP A 353 -19.80 -17.22 -36.40
CA ASP A 353 -20.78 -16.80 -37.42
C ASP A 353 -20.78 -15.27 -37.64
N ARG A 354 -20.04 -14.50 -36.83
CA ARG A 354 -19.95 -13.02 -36.84
C ARG A 354 -21.32 -12.33 -36.83
N LYS A 355 -22.25 -12.81 -36.01
CA LYS A 355 -23.61 -12.26 -35.88
C LYS A 355 -23.70 -11.08 -34.91
N GLY A 356 -22.56 -10.65 -34.36
CA GLY A 356 -22.43 -9.51 -33.44
C GLY A 356 -21.62 -9.87 -32.20
N TRP A 357 -20.89 -8.89 -31.66
CA TRP A 357 -19.91 -9.11 -30.58
C TRP A 357 -20.51 -9.83 -29.36
N LYS A 358 -21.76 -9.54 -28.99
CA LYS A 358 -22.42 -10.15 -27.82
C LYS A 358 -22.69 -11.64 -28.04
N THR A 359 -23.05 -12.04 -29.26
CA THR A 359 -23.29 -13.44 -29.64
C THR A 359 -21.96 -14.18 -29.77
N ASP A 360 -20.98 -13.53 -30.39
CA ASP A 360 -19.65 -14.11 -30.63
C ASP A 360 -18.89 -14.34 -29.31
N LEU A 361 -18.85 -13.35 -28.41
CA LEU A 361 -18.21 -13.51 -27.09
C LEU A 361 -18.94 -14.51 -26.19
N LYS A 362 -20.28 -14.58 -26.26
CA LYS A 362 -21.05 -15.62 -25.53
C LYS A 362 -20.72 -17.02 -26.04
N LEU A 363 -20.59 -17.19 -27.35
CA LEU A 363 -20.23 -18.47 -27.94
C LEU A 363 -18.82 -18.89 -27.50
N VAL A 364 -17.85 -17.97 -27.57
CA VAL A 364 -16.48 -18.21 -27.07
C VAL A 364 -16.49 -18.56 -25.58
N ALA A 365 -17.20 -17.81 -24.75
CA ALA A 365 -17.31 -18.07 -23.32
C ALA A 365 -17.95 -19.43 -23.02
N ASN A 366 -18.97 -19.85 -23.79
CA ASN A 366 -19.59 -21.16 -23.64
C ASN A 366 -18.62 -22.30 -23.96
N TYR A 367 -17.84 -22.20 -25.05
CA TYR A 367 -16.83 -23.20 -25.38
C TYR A 367 -15.71 -23.24 -24.33
N LEU A 368 -15.25 -22.08 -23.85
CA LEU A 368 -14.29 -22.02 -22.76
C LEU A 368 -14.85 -22.63 -21.47
N GLN A 369 -16.12 -22.41 -21.15
CA GLN A 369 -16.73 -22.99 -19.96
C GLN A 369 -16.91 -24.51 -20.07
N ARG A 370 -17.22 -25.03 -21.26
CA ARG A 370 -17.22 -26.46 -21.54
C ARG A 370 -15.83 -27.06 -21.39
N LEU A 371 -14.79 -26.37 -21.87
CA LEU A 371 -13.39 -26.77 -21.69
C LEU A 371 -12.98 -26.73 -20.21
N ALA A 372 -13.38 -25.70 -19.45
CA ALA A 372 -13.13 -25.61 -18.00
C ALA A 372 -13.77 -26.76 -17.23
N ASN A 373 -15.00 -27.13 -17.56
CA ASN A 373 -15.71 -28.25 -16.90
C ASN A 373 -15.14 -29.63 -17.28
N SER A 374 -14.29 -29.71 -18.31
CA SER A 374 -13.63 -30.95 -18.73
C SER A 374 -12.28 -31.20 -18.06
N LEU A 375 -11.77 -30.24 -17.29
CA LEU A 375 -10.57 -30.42 -16.49
C LEU A 375 -10.91 -31.23 -15.24
N LEU A 376 -10.22 -32.36 -15.02
CA LEU A 376 -10.34 -33.13 -13.77
C LEU A 376 -9.98 -32.22 -12.58
N PRO A 377 -10.58 -32.43 -11.38
CA PRO A 377 -10.03 -31.84 -10.17
C PRO A 377 -8.60 -32.35 -10.03
N VAL A 378 -7.64 -31.43 -9.98
CA VAL A 378 -6.24 -31.75 -9.69
C VAL A 378 -6.23 -32.38 -8.29
N GLU A 379 -6.06 -33.71 -8.23
CA GLU A 379 -5.69 -34.37 -6.98
C GLU A 379 -4.36 -33.74 -6.54
N ILE A 380 -4.41 -33.06 -5.40
CA ILE A 380 -3.23 -32.58 -4.71
C ILE A 380 -2.56 -33.84 -4.16
N ASP A 381 -1.62 -34.39 -4.93
CA ASP A 381 -0.70 -35.41 -4.44
C ASP A 381 0.08 -34.81 -3.25
N ASN A 382 -0.27 -35.28 -2.06
CA ASN A 382 0.54 -35.13 -0.86
C ASN A 382 1.60 -36.22 -0.88
N GLU A 383 2.84 -35.87 -1.21
CA GLU A 383 4.04 -36.55 -0.71
C GLU A 383 5.07 -35.53 -0.21
#